data_AF-G9ZIQ5-F1
#
_entry.id   AF-G9ZIQ5-F1
#
_cell.length_a   1.000
_cell.length_b   1.000
_cell.length_c   1.000
_cell.angle_alpha   90.00
_cell.angle_beta   90.00
_cell.angle_gamma   90.00
#
_symmetry.space_group_name_H-M   'P 1'
#
loop_
_entity.id
_entity.type
_entity.pdbx_description
1 polymer ?
#
loop_
_entity_poly.entity_id
_entity_poly.type
_entity_poly.pdbx_seq_one_letter_code
_entity_poly.pdbx_strand_id
1 'polypeptide(L)' 'PNLSDDGIQAVWALLRQRGQDAYIPDKPNTWKAKDGAQEAHEAIRPTDFNLYKGADCAERGVNAVQIQLYQLIWRRA' A
#
# COMPACT_ATOMS: atom_id res chain seq x y z
N PRO A 1 2.01 13.32 2.41
CA PRO A 1 0.92 12.47 2.95
C PRO A 1 1.52 11.37 3.82
N ASN A 2 0.94 11.17 4.99
CA ASN A 2 1.44 10.18 5.94
C ASN A 2 0.82 8.80 5.65
N LEU A 3 1.61 7.76 5.87
CA LEU A 3 1.12 6.38 5.95
C LEU A 3 0.89 6.10 7.45
N SER A 4 -0.21 5.44 7.81
CA SER A 4 -0.44 5.05 9.20
C SER A 4 0.58 4.02 9.65
N ASP A 5 0.78 3.91 10.97
CA ASP A 5 1.62 2.87 11.56
C ASP A 5 1.15 1.47 11.14
N ASP A 6 -0.16 1.24 11.12
CA ASP A 6 -0.77 -0.01 10.64
C ASP A 6 -0.40 -0.30 9.17
N GLY A 7 -0.45 0.73 8.31
CA GLY A 7 -0.04 0.63 6.92
C GLY A 7 1.44 0.26 6.76
N ILE A 8 2.32 0.88 7.55
CA ILE A 8 3.76 0.58 7.57
C ILE A 8 3.99 -0.87 8.00
N GLN A 9 3.35 -1.30 9.10
CA GLN A 9 3.51 -2.66 9.59
C GLN A 9 2.96 -3.71 8.62
N ALA A 10 1.87 -3.42 7.91
CA ALA A 10 1.33 -4.31 6.89
C ALA A 10 2.32 -4.52 5.73
N VAL A 11 2.96 -3.44 5.24
CA VAL A 11 3.98 -3.53 4.19
C VAL A 11 5.21 -4.29 4.68
N TRP A 12 5.69 -4.01 5.90
CA TRP A 12 6.84 -4.71 6.47
C TRP A 12 6.54 -6.20 6.66
N ALA A 13 5.37 -6.56 7.18
CA ALA A 13 4.93 -7.95 7.31
C ALA A 13 4.92 -8.67 5.96
N LEU A 14 4.42 -8.02 4.90
CA LEU A 14 4.43 -8.57 3.55
C LEU A 14 5.85 -8.83 3.03
N LEU A 15 6.77 -7.88 3.24
CA LEU A 15 8.17 -8.04 2.85
C LEU A 15 8.81 -9.22 3.58
N ARG A 16 8.61 -9.34 4.90
CA ARG A 16 9.12 -10.48 5.69
C ARG A 16 8.55 -11.81 5.22
N GLN A 17 7.23 -11.86 4.96
CA GLN A 17 6.58 -13.06 4.43
C GLN A 17 7.17 -13.50 3.08
N ARG A 18 7.64 -12.54 2.28
CA ARG A 18 8.29 -12.78 0.99
C ARG A 18 9.80 -13.02 1.09
N GLY A 19 10.36 -13.04 2.30
CA GLY A 19 11.81 -13.18 2.53
C GLY A 19 12.61 -11.98 2.05
N GLN A 20 12.01 -10.78 2.07
CA GLN A 20 12.56 -9.53 1.55
C GLN A 20 12.94 -8.56 2.67
N ASP A 21 13.31 -9.09 3.84
CA ASP A 21 13.68 -8.33 5.05
C ASP A 21 14.77 -7.29 4.78
N ALA A 22 15.70 -7.57 3.86
CA ALA A 22 16.77 -6.66 3.47
C ALA A 22 16.29 -5.33 2.87
N TYR A 23 15.02 -5.24 2.45
CA TYR A 23 14.42 -4.01 1.91
C TYR A 23 13.65 -3.19 2.95
N ILE A 24 13.58 -3.68 4.20
CA ILE A 24 12.91 -2.96 5.29
C ILE A 24 13.91 -1.94 5.87
N PRO A 25 13.59 -0.64 5.86
CA PRO A 25 14.48 0.38 6.44
C PRO A 25 14.45 0.32 7.98
N ASP A 26 15.56 0.75 8.62
CA ASP A 26 15.66 0.81 10.09
C ASP A 26 14.60 1.73 10.74
N LYS A 27 14.11 2.72 9.99
CA LYS A 27 13.07 3.66 10.41
C LYS A 27 12.04 3.84 9.29
N PRO A 28 10.76 4.07 9.61
CA PRO A 28 9.75 4.35 8.61
C PRO A 28 10.08 5.57 7.75
N ASN A 29 9.80 5.47 6.46
CA ASN A 29 9.91 6.60 5.55
C ASN A 29 8.81 7.62 5.85
N THR A 30 9.15 8.92 5.80
CA THR A 30 8.20 10.02 6.05
C THR A 30 8.23 11.03 4.91
N TRP A 31 7.07 11.59 4.57
CA TRP A 31 6.94 12.58 3.48
C TRP A 31 6.26 13.84 3.96
N LYS A 32 6.83 15.00 3.63
CA LYS A 32 6.26 16.30 4.00
C LYS A 32 4.86 16.46 3.42
N ALA A 33 3.90 16.84 4.27
CA ALA A 33 2.61 17.33 3.83
C ALA A 33 2.78 18.73 3.21
N LYS A 34 1.84 19.12 2.35
CA LYS A 34 1.83 20.45 1.74
C LYS A 34 1.08 21.41 2.67
N ASP A 35 1.63 22.60 2.86
CA ASP A 35 1.01 23.62 3.72
C ASP A 35 -0.43 23.94 3.27
N GLY A 36 -1.35 24.01 4.24
CA GLY A 36 -2.77 24.32 4.00
C GLY A 36 -3.60 23.18 3.44
N ALA A 37 -3.04 21.97 3.29
CA ALA A 37 -3.85 20.78 3.03
C ALA A 37 -4.74 20.49 4.25
N GLN A 38 -6.04 20.32 4.03
CA GLN A 38 -6.86 19.59 5.00
C GLN A 38 -6.28 18.17 5.04
N GLU A 39 -5.64 17.82 6.16
CA GLU A 39 -5.00 16.53 6.38
C GLU A 39 -6.04 15.41 6.18
N ALA A 40 -6.14 14.86 4.96
CA ALA A 40 -6.71 13.55 4.77
C ALA A 40 -5.82 12.59 5.56
N HIS A 41 -6.41 11.91 6.55
CA HIS A 41 -5.71 11.21 7.62
C HIS A 41 -4.65 10.20 7.13
N GLU A 42 -4.74 9.71 5.90
CA GLU A 42 -3.79 8.74 5.34
C GLU A 42 -3.64 8.85 3.81
N ALA A 43 -2.47 8.44 3.30
CA ALA A 43 -2.24 8.15 1.89
C ALA A 43 -3.14 7.00 1.37
N ILE A 44 -3.48 7.04 0.09
CA ILE A 44 -4.18 5.92 -0.57
C ILE A 44 -3.25 4.72 -0.61
N ARG A 45 -3.69 3.61 0.00
CA ARG A 45 -2.98 2.32 0.01
C ARG A 45 -3.99 1.15 -0.03
N PRO A 46 -3.53 -0.08 -0.30
CA PRO A 46 -4.33 -1.27 -0.08
C PRO A 46 -4.76 -1.40 1.38
N THR A 47 -6.00 -1.83 1.59
CA THR A 47 -6.50 -2.27 2.91
C THR A 47 -5.98 -3.66 3.26
N ASP A 48 -5.81 -4.51 2.27
CA ASP A 48 -5.14 -5.82 2.36
C ASP A 48 -4.12 -5.93 1.22
N PHE A 49 -2.84 -6.09 1.58
CA PHE A 49 -1.73 -6.22 0.63
C PHE A 49 -1.60 -7.63 0.01
N ASN A 50 -2.37 -8.60 0.49
CA ASN A 50 -2.39 -9.98 -0.03
C ASN A 50 -3.27 -10.13 -1.28
N LEU A 51 -4.18 -9.21 -1.53
CA LEU A 51 -5.11 -9.22 -2.68
C LEU A 51 -4.45 -8.92 -4.04
N TYR A 52 -3.11 -8.93 -4.10
CA TYR A 52 -2.31 -8.76 -5.32
C TYR A 52 -2.60 -9.81 -6.42
N LYS A 53 -3.26 -10.93 -6.10
CA LYS A 53 -3.60 -11.97 -7.07
C LYS A 53 -4.80 -11.53 -7.90
N GLY A 54 -4.56 -10.99 -9.09
CA GLY A 54 -5.61 -10.50 -10.01
C GLY A 54 -6.73 -11.50 -10.34
N ALA A 55 -6.55 -12.80 -10.07
CA ALA A 55 -7.60 -13.81 -10.12
C ALA A 55 -8.74 -13.52 -9.11
N ASP A 56 -8.41 -13.15 -7.87
CA ASP A 56 -9.40 -12.87 -6.81
C ASP A 56 -10.22 -11.61 -7.12
N CYS A 57 -9.64 -10.66 -7.86
CA CYS A 57 -10.32 -9.43 -8.26
C CYS A 57 -11.33 -9.67 -9.38
N ALA A 58 -11.00 -10.52 -10.36
CA ALA A 58 -11.91 -10.85 -11.45
C ALA A 58 -13.18 -11.56 -10.96
N GLU A 59 -13.04 -12.49 -9.99
CA GLU A 59 -14.17 -13.18 -9.35
C GLU A 59 -15.09 -12.22 -8.57
N ARG A 60 -14.55 -11.08 -8.12
CA ARG A 60 -15.29 -10.03 -7.40
C ARG A 60 -15.93 -8.97 -8.31
N GLY A 61 -15.92 -9.20 -9.63
CA GLY A 61 -16.50 -8.26 -10.60
C GLY A 61 -15.68 -6.98 -10.82
N VAL A 62 -14.40 -6.99 -10.40
CA VAL A 62 -13.49 -5.85 -10.59
C VAL A 62 -13.02 -5.85 -12.04
N ASN A 63 -13.21 -4.74 -12.74
CA ASN A 63 -12.82 -4.63 -14.14
C ASN A 63 -11.30 -4.45 -14.32
N ALA A 64 -10.81 -4.64 -15.55
CA ALA A 64 -9.38 -4.57 -15.85
C ALA A 64 -8.74 -3.22 -15.46
N VAL A 65 -9.45 -2.10 -15.62
CA VAL A 65 -8.95 -0.76 -15.28
C VAL A 65 -8.79 -0.62 -13.76
N GLN A 66 -9.74 -1.11 -12.98
CA GLN A 66 -9.68 -1.11 -11.52
C GLN A 66 -8.55 -2.00 -11.00
N ILE A 67 -8.32 -3.17 -11.63
CA ILE A 67 -7.18 -4.04 -11.31
C ILE A 67 -5.86 -3.29 -11.57
N GLN A 68 -5.72 -2.64 -12.73
CA GLN A 68 -4.52 -1.86 -13.05
C GLN A 68 -4.29 -0.70 -12.09
N LEU A 69 -5.36 0.01 -11.70
CA LEU A 69 -5.28 1.09 -10.71
C LEU A 69 -4.86 0.56 -9.34
N TYR A 70 -5.44 -0.55 -8.88
CA TYR A 70 -5.06 -1.18 -7.63
C TYR A 70 -3.60 -1.64 -7.65
N GLN A 71 -3.13 -2.26 -8.76
CA GLN A 71 -1.73 -2.63 -8.92
C GLN A 71 -0.78 -1.41 -8.91
N LEU A 72 -1.22 -0.27 -9.43
CA LEU A 72 -0.45 0.97 -9.34
C LEU A 72 -0.34 1.46 -7.89
N ILE A 73 -1.46 1.49 -7.18
CA ILE A 73 -1.51 1.87 -5.76
C ILE A 73 -0.65 0.92 -4.91
N TRP A 74 -0.79 -0.40 -5.12
CA TRP A 74 -0.04 -1.43 -4.39
C TRP A 74 1.47 -1.33 -4.60
N ARG A 75 1.93 -1.03 -5.83
CA ARG A 75 3.37 -0.85 -6.11
C ARG A 75 3.94 0.46 -5.55
N ARG A 76 3.08 1.43 -5.25
CA ARG A 76 3.48 2.77 -4.80
C ARG A 76 3.50 2.91 -3.30
N ALA A 77 2.61 2.19 -2.60
CA ALA A 77 2.59 2.06 -1.15
C ALA A 77 3.85 1.35 -0.64
#